data_AF-A0A8A4TMV6-F1
#
_entry.id   AF-A0A8A4TMV6-F1
#
_cell.length_a   1.000
_cell.length_b   1.000
_cell.length_c   1.000
_cell.angle_alpha   90.00
_cell.angle_beta   90.00
_cell.angle_gamma   90.00
#
_symmetry.space_group_name_H-M   'P 1'
#
loop_
_entity.id
_entity.type
_entity.pdbx_description
1 polymer ?
#
loop_
_entity_poly.entity_id
_entity_poly.type
_entity_poly.pdbx_seq_one_letter_code
_entity_poly.pdbx_strand_id
1 'polypeptide(L)'
;MNCEKCGGDMFPAKIFRLSGCLVSLGFLILVISLGCIGMVGFITLVGTGSSVAVSDEMEAEARASTLEELEEIKAPQAVIHEFAETAAVSPETLAGLSSDTRRDVERAVSSYSASLAGVAIGTGLFAFVGGTFAMVLFFASIPTLIVGFLLVLRKKIIQCADCGFYLDRA
;
A
#
# COMPACT_ATOMS: atom_id res chain seq x y z
N MET A 1 30.07 23.69 -37.98
CA MET A 1 30.42 22.51 -38.81
C MET A 1 29.52 22.60 -40.01
N ASN A 2 30.09 22.71 -41.21
CA ASN A 2 29.31 22.91 -42.42
C ASN A 2 29.00 21.55 -43.04
N CYS A 3 27.84 21.43 -43.67
CA CYS A 3 27.41 20.19 -44.31
C CYS A 3 28.25 19.92 -45.57
N GLU A 4 28.84 18.73 -45.66
CA GLU A 4 29.64 18.33 -46.83
C GLU A 4 28.82 18.28 -48.12
N LYS A 5 27.49 18.13 -48.02
CA LYS A 5 26.60 17.97 -49.18
C LYS A 5 26.07 19.29 -49.72
N CYS A 6 25.78 20.27 -48.87
CA CYS A 6 25.14 21.53 -49.27
C CYS A 6 25.82 22.79 -48.71
N GLY A 7 26.90 22.67 -47.93
CA GLY A 7 27.59 23.80 -47.29
C GLY A 7 26.83 24.44 -46.11
N GLY A 8 25.58 24.04 -45.86
CA GLY A 8 24.71 24.59 -44.83
C GLY A 8 25.13 24.27 -43.40
N ASP A 9 24.54 24.98 -42.43
CA ASP A 9 24.86 24.80 -41.02
C ASP A 9 24.34 23.45 -40.49
N MET A 10 25.16 22.83 -39.63
CA MET A 10 24.80 21.62 -38.90
C MET A 10 24.53 21.90 -37.43
N PHE A 11 23.46 21.30 -36.89
CA PHE A 11 23.08 21.45 -35.49
C PHE A 11 22.87 20.08 -34.82
N PRO A 12 23.07 20.01 -33.49
CA PRO A 12 22.75 18.82 -32.73
C PRO A 12 21.22 18.62 -32.66
N ALA A 13 20.73 17.54 -33.24
CA ALA A 13 19.34 17.09 -33.13
C ALA A 13 19.25 15.81 -32.27
N LYS A 14 18.08 15.56 -31.67
CA LYS A 14 17.81 14.34 -30.91
C LYS A 14 16.73 13.55 -31.63
N ILE A 15 17.08 12.39 -32.18
CA ILE A 15 16.12 11.49 -32.84
C ILE A 15 15.92 10.22 -32.02
N PHE A 16 14.76 9.60 -32.14
CA PHE A 16 14.52 8.30 -31.55
C PHE A 16 15.32 7.22 -32.29
N ARG A 17 15.88 6.27 -31.53
CA ARG A 17 16.66 5.16 -32.10
C ARG A 17 15.79 4.12 -32.84
N LEU A 18 14.52 4.06 -32.48
CA LEU A 18 13.58 3.03 -32.91
C LEU A 18 12.40 3.64 -33.65
N SER A 19 11.66 2.79 -34.37
CA SER A 19 10.41 3.16 -35.04
C SER A 19 9.42 3.81 -34.06
N GLY A 20 8.65 4.79 -34.54
CA GLY A 20 7.69 5.54 -33.70
C GLY A 20 6.72 4.66 -32.93
N CYS A 21 6.29 3.52 -33.49
CA CYS A 21 5.42 2.56 -32.80
C CYS A 21 6.08 1.93 -31.55
N LEU A 22 7.37 1.62 -31.63
CA LEU A 22 8.13 1.09 -30.48
C LEU A 22 8.33 2.17 -29.42
N VAL A 23 8.51 3.42 -29.83
CA VAL A 23 8.62 4.56 -28.92
C VAL A 23 7.32 4.78 -28.16
N SER A 24 6.15 4.74 -28.83
CA SER A 24 4.85 4.86 -28.15
C SER A 24 4.60 3.72 -27.17
N LEU A 25 4.99 2.49 -27.53
CA LEU A 25 4.89 1.33 -26.65
C LEU A 25 5.82 1.47 -25.44
N GLY A 26 7.04 1.97 -25.66
CA GLY A 26 7.99 2.31 -24.60
C GLY A 26 7.42 3.33 -23.61
N PHE A 27 6.80 4.40 -24.10
CA PHE A 27 6.13 5.40 -23.24
C PHE A 27 4.99 4.79 -22.42
N LEU A 28 4.16 3.95 -23.03
CA LEU A 28 3.04 3.30 -22.35
C LEU A 28 3.55 2.41 -21.20
N ILE A 29 4.58 1.59 -21.46
CA ILE A 29 5.21 0.77 -20.43
C ILE A 29 5.78 1.65 -19.31
N LEU A 30 6.50 2.72 -19.66
CA LEU A 30 7.16 3.59 -18.69
C LEU A 30 6.15 4.28 -17.76
N VAL A 31 5.03 4.77 -18.30
CA VAL A 31 3.95 5.40 -17.51
C VAL A 31 3.30 4.39 -16.57
N ILE A 32 3.01 3.18 -17.04
CA ILE A 32 2.43 2.12 -16.20
C ILE A 32 3.41 1.73 -15.09
N SER A 33 4.67 1.46 -15.40
CA SER A 33 5.69 1.08 -14.41
C SER A 33 5.92 2.19 -13.37
N LEU A 34 5.96 3.46 -13.78
CA LEU A 34 6.03 4.59 -12.85
C LEU A 34 4.80 4.67 -11.94
N GLY A 35 3.60 4.45 -12.49
CA GLY A 35 2.37 4.39 -11.73
C GLY A 35 2.40 3.29 -10.67
N CYS A 36 2.84 2.08 -11.05
CA CYS A 36 3.00 0.95 -10.12
C CYS A 36 4.01 1.25 -9.00
N ILE A 37 5.18 1.79 -9.34
CA ILE A 37 6.22 2.14 -8.35
C ILE A 37 5.71 3.25 -7.42
N GLY A 38 5.07 4.28 -7.98
CA GLY A 38 4.48 5.38 -7.21
C GLY A 38 3.38 4.91 -6.27
N MET A 39 2.52 3.98 -6.71
CA MET A 39 1.47 3.38 -5.89
C MET A 39 2.06 2.56 -4.74
N VAL A 40 3.04 1.69 -5.01
CA VAL A 40 3.73 0.94 -3.95
C VAL A 40 4.41 1.88 -2.97
N GLY A 41 5.10 2.92 -3.47
CA GLY A 41 5.72 3.95 -2.63
C GLY A 41 4.72 4.73 -1.78
N PHE A 42 3.53 5.02 -2.31
CA PHE A 42 2.46 5.67 -1.56
C PHE A 42 1.89 4.75 -0.48
N ILE A 43 1.62 3.48 -0.82
CA ILE A 43 1.12 2.49 0.13
C ILE A 43 2.13 2.25 1.24
N THR A 44 3.43 2.16 0.94
CA THR A 44 4.46 2.00 1.97
C THR A 44 4.63 3.25 2.81
N LEU A 45 4.58 4.45 2.22
CA LEU A 45 4.65 5.71 2.97
C LEU A 45 3.47 5.86 3.96
N VAL A 46 2.25 5.60 3.49
CA VAL A 46 1.05 5.65 4.33
C VAL A 46 1.04 4.49 5.34
N GLY A 47 1.44 3.29 4.90
CA GLY A 47 1.42 2.08 5.73
C GLY A 47 2.50 2.01 6.80
N THR A 48 3.67 2.63 6.59
CA THR A 48 4.73 2.70 7.63
C THR A 48 4.41 3.71 8.73
N GLY A 49 3.55 4.70 8.46
CA GLY A 49 3.04 5.65 9.46
C GLY A 49 1.88 5.11 10.29
N SER A 50 1.23 4.04 9.83
CA SER A 50 0.10 3.40 10.49
C SER A 50 0.48 1.97 10.86
N SER A 51 1.23 1.79 11.95
CA SER A 51 1.04 0.56 12.71
C SER A 51 -0.45 0.48 12.99
N VAL A 52 -1.14 -0.49 12.37
CA VAL A 52 -2.55 -0.77 12.62
C VAL A 52 -2.62 -1.38 14.02
N ALA A 53 -2.34 -0.57 15.02
CA ALA A 53 -2.84 -0.75 16.36
C ALA A 53 -4.36 -0.60 16.24
N VAL A 54 -5.10 -1.37 17.04
CA VAL A 54 -6.51 -1.06 17.28
C VAL A 54 -6.56 0.42 17.61
N SER A 55 -7.23 1.22 16.79
CA SER A 55 -7.33 2.65 17.08
C SER A 55 -8.06 2.83 18.40
N ASP A 56 -7.68 3.82 19.20
CA ASP A 56 -8.34 4.11 20.47
C ASP A 56 -9.87 4.26 20.29
N GLU A 57 -10.32 4.74 19.13
CA GLU A 57 -11.74 4.79 18.75
C GLU A 57 -12.38 3.40 18.63
N MET A 58 -11.74 2.45 17.95
CA MET A 58 -12.28 1.09 17.82
C MET A 58 -12.27 0.34 19.15
N GLU A 59 -11.26 0.56 20.00
CA GLU A 59 -11.25 -0.02 21.34
C GLU A 59 -12.36 0.57 22.22
N ALA A 60 -12.56 1.89 22.15
CA ALA A 60 -13.64 2.57 22.86
C ALA A 60 -15.03 2.09 22.40
N GLU A 61 -15.23 1.92 21.10
CA GLU A 61 -16.51 1.45 20.53
C GLU A 61 -16.79 -0.02 20.91
N ALA A 62 -15.79 -0.90 20.79
CA ALA A 62 -15.91 -2.29 21.22
C ALA A 62 -16.18 -2.41 22.73
N ARG A 63 -15.55 -1.56 23.54
CA ARG A 63 -15.75 -1.51 24.98
C ARG A 63 -17.15 -1.03 25.35
N ALA A 64 -17.64 0.02 24.71
CA ALA A 64 -18.99 0.54 24.92
C ALA A 64 -20.06 -0.51 24.59
N SER A 65 -19.92 -1.20 23.44
CA SER A 65 -20.83 -2.28 23.05
C SER A 65 -20.84 -3.45 24.04
N THR A 66 -19.69 -3.79 24.62
CA THR A 66 -19.59 -4.89 25.60
C THR A 66 -20.17 -4.49 26.95
N LEU A 67 -20.01 -3.22 27.35
CA LEU A 67 -20.64 -2.68 28.57
C LEU A 67 -22.17 -2.68 28.45
N GLU A 68 -22.72 -2.32 27.29
CA GLU A 68 -24.16 -2.38 27.02
C GLU A 68 -24.69 -3.83 27.12
N GLU A 69 -23.97 -4.80 26.57
CA GLU A 69 -24.33 -6.23 26.66
C GLU A 69 -24.27 -6.74 28.12
N LEU A 70 -23.28 -6.32 28.90
CA LEU A 70 -23.17 -6.63 30.33
C LEU A 70 -24.32 -6.04 31.17
N GLU A 71 -24.78 -4.83 30.82
CA GLU A 71 -25.95 -4.20 31.44
C GLU A 71 -27.24 -4.96 31.10
N GLU A 72 -27.42 -5.41 29.86
CA GLU A 72 -28.58 -6.18 29.41
C GLU A 72 -28.69 -7.53 30.15
N ILE A 73 -27.56 -8.20 30.37
CA ILE A 73 -27.47 -9.47 31.13
C ILE A 73 -27.69 -9.26 32.64
N LYS A 74 -27.81 -8.00 33.12
CA LYS A 74 -27.90 -7.64 34.54
C LYS A 74 -26.71 -8.17 35.34
N ALA A 75 -25.51 -8.07 34.76
CA ALA A 75 -24.29 -8.43 35.47
C ALA A 75 -24.14 -7.58 36.75
N PRO A 76 -23.56 -8.12 37.84
CA PRO A 76 -23.32 -7.33 39.04
C PRO A 76 -22.48 -6.11 38.73
N GLN A 77 -22.83 -4.97 39.35
CA GLN A 77 -22.13 -3.68 39.17
C GLN A 77 -20.61 -3.78 39.40
N ALA A 78 -20.15 -4.70 40.25
CA ALA A 78 -18.73 -4.98 40.44
C ALA A 78 -18.03 -5.43 39.15
N VAL A 79 -18.68 -6.28 38.35
CA VAL A 79 -18.15 -6.77 37.06
C VAL A 79 -18.14 -5.66 36.02
N ILE A 80 -19.20 -4.85 35.97
CA ILE A 80 -19.32 -3.72 35.04
C ILE A 80 -18.23 -2.68 35.33
N HIS A 81 -18.01 -2.33 36.61
CA HIS A 81 -16.97 -1.38 37.01
C HIS A 81 -15.56 -1.92 36.73
N GLU A 82 -15.31 -3.20 37.05
CA GLU A 82 -14.01 -3.84 36.80
C GLU A 82 -13.68 -3.89 35.30
N PHE A 83 -14.66 -4.22 34.47
CA PHE A 83 -14.49 -4.22 33.01
C PHE A 83 -14.36 -2.78 32.45
N ALA A 84 -15.11 -1.82 32.99
CA ALA A 84 -15.03 -0.41 32.63
C ALA A 84 -13.70 0.26 33.02
N GLU A 85 -12.95 -0.30 33.96
CA GLU A 85 -11.59 0.15 34.30
C GLU A 85 -10.53 -0.65 33.55
N THR A 86 -10.57 -1.98 33.62
CA THR A 86 -9.45 -2.84 33.20
C THR A 86 -9.61 -3.52 31.85
N ALA A 87 -10.81 -3.44 31.25
CA ALA A 87 -11.18 -4.17 30.02
C ALA A 87 -11.01 -5.70 30.13
N ALA A 88 -10.94 -6.20 31.37
CA ALA A 88 -10.89 -7.60 31.72
C ALA A 88 -11.73 -7.82 32.98
N VAL A 89 -12.06 -9.09 33.26
CA VAL A 89 -12.72 -9.48 34.51
C VAL A 89 -11.83 -10.51 35.18
N SER A 90 -11.47 -10.28 36.44
CA SER A 90 -10.63 -11.21 37.17
C SER A 90 -11.38 -12.54 37.43
N PRO A 91 -10.64 -13.67 37.47
CA PRO A 91 -11.23 -14.97 37.77
C PRO A 91 -11.84 -15.04 39.19
N GLU A 92 -11.42 -14.15 40.10
CA GLU A 92 -11.93 -14.04 41.46
C GLU A 92 -13.36 -13.47 41.48
N THR A 93 -13.61 -12.41 40.70
CA THR A 93 -14.95 -11.83 40.54
C THR A 93 -15.89 -12.81 39.82
N LEU A 94 -15.37 -13.59 38.88
CA LEU A 94 -16.12 -14.64 38.18
C LEU A 94 -16.51 -15.82 39.09
N ALA A 95 -15.69 -16.14 40.09
CA ALA A 95 -15.96 -17.23 41.03
C ALA A 95 -17.12 -16.93 42.00
N GLY A 96 -17.42 -15.64 42.22
CA GLY A 96 -18.55 -15.19 43.04
C GLY A 96 -19.91 -15.23 42.34
N LEU A 97 -19.95 -15.50 41.03
CA LEU A 97 -21.16 -15.48 40.21
C LEU A 97 -21.87 -16.85 40.19
N SER A 98 -23.17 -16.82 39.90
CA SER A 98 -23.93 -18.03 39.56
C SER A 98 -23.39 -18.63 38.25
N SER A 99 -23.49 -19.96 38.08
CA SER A 99 -22.94 -20.66 36.91
C SER A 99 -23.49 -20.18 35.57
N ASP A 100 -24.75 -19.72 35.56
CA ASP A 100 -25.41 -19.24 34.34
C ASP A 100 -24.92 -17.81 34.01
N THR A 101 -24.95 -16.89 34.98
CA THR A 101 -24.42 -15.53 34.79
C THR A 101 -22.93 -15.53 34.46
N ARG A 102 -22.15 -16.44 35.03
CA ARG A 102 -20.72 -16.56 34.75
C ARG A 102 -20.46 -16.91 33.28
N ARG A 103 -21.25 -17.81 32.70
CA ARG A 103 -21.13 -18.19 31.28
C ARG A 103 -21.48 -17.04 30.35
N ASP A 104 -22.51 -16.27 30.68
CA ASP A 104 -22.93 -15.14 29.86
C ASP A 104 -21.88 -14.01 29.90
N VAL A 105 -21.30 -13.73 31.08
CA VAL A 105 -20.20 -12.77 31.24
C VAL A 105 -18.93 -13.25 30.51
N GLU A 106 -18.54 -14.52 30.66
CA GLU A 106 -17.41 -15.10 29.92
C GLU A 106 -17.62 -15.01 28.39
N ARG A 107 -18.86 -15.14 27.92
CA ARG A 107 -19.21 -15.01 26.50
C ARG A 107 -19.07 -13.57 26.00
N ALA A 108 -19.55 -12.58 26.74
CA ALA A 108 -19.42 -11.17 26.38
C ALA A 108 -17.95 -10.70 26.41
N VAL A 109 -17.16 -11.14 27.39
CA VAL A 109 -15.73 -10.79 27.47
C VAL A 109 -14.92 -11.50 26.37
N SER A 110 -15.29 -12.73 26.03
CA SER A 110 -14.65 -13.45 24.92
C SER A 110 -15.02 -12.89 23.55
N SER A 111 -16.23 -12.35 23.36
CA SER A 111 -16.61 -11.67 22.11
C SER A 111 -15.83 -10.36 21.93
N TYR A 112 -15.58 -9.60 23.00
CA TYR A 112 -14.72 -8.42 23.00
C TYR A 112 -13.27 -8.73 22.60
N SER A 113 -12.67 -9.74 23.22
CA SER A 113 -11.30 -10.15 22.86
C SER A 113 -11.23 -10.75 21.45
N ALA A 114 -12.27 -11.46 21.01
CA ALA A 114 -12.37 -11.99 19.66
C ALA A 114 -12.58 -10.91 18.60
N SER A 115 -13.30 -9.82 18.90
CA SER A 115 -13.48 -8.70 17.96
C SER A 115 -12.17 -7.93 17.76
N LEU A 116 -11.45 -7.65 18.84
CA LEU A 116 -10.11 -7.05 18.80
C LEU A 116 -9.10 -7.94 18.07
N ALA A 117 -9.07 -9.24 18.40
CA ALA A 117 -8.20 -10.21 17.73
C ALA A 117 -8.59 -10.40 16.26
N GLY A 118 -9.88 -10.38 15.93
CA GLY A 118 -10.38 -10.50 14.56
C GLY A 118 -9.94 -9.33 13.68
N VAL A 119 -9.94 -8.11 14.22
CA VAL A 119 -9.41 -6.91 13.53
C VAL A 119 -7.90 -7.02 13.35
N ALA A 120 -7.16 -7.48 14.38
CA ALA A 120 -5.71 -7.66 14.30
C ALA A 120 -5.30 -8.77 13.29
N ILE A 121 -6.02 -9.89 13.26
CA ILE A 121 -5.74 -11.02 12.36
C ILE A 121 -6.19 -10.70 10.93
N GLY A 122 -7.37 -10.09 10.77
CA GLY A 122 -7.89 -9.69 9.45
C GLY A 122 -6.93 -8.72 8.75
N THR A 123 -6.50 -7.68 9.45
CA THR A 123 -5.55 -6.70 8.91
C THR A 123 -4.16 -7.29 8.67
N GLY A 124 -3.69 -8.20 9.52
CA GLY A 124 -2.43 -8.92 9.32
C GLY A 124 -2.39 -9.77 8.05
N LEU A 125 -3.49 -10.46 7.72
CA LEU A 125 -3.60 -11.24 6.49
C LEU A 125 -3.68 -10.36 5.24
N PHE A 126 -4.43 -9.25 5.29
CA PHE A 126 -4.46 -8.28 4.18
C PHE A 126 -3.12 -7.59 3.97
N ALA A 127 -2.37 -7.29 5.05
CA ALA A 127 -1.03 -6.74 4.97
C ALA A 127 -0.03 -7.75 4.37
N PHE A 128 -0.15 -9.04 4.70
CA PHE A 128 0.76 -10.06 4.16
C PHE A 128 0.50 -10.34 2.67
N VAL A 129 -0.77 -10.48 2.27
CA VAL A 129 -1.13 -10.71 0.86
C VAL A 129 -0.88 -9.45 0.02
N GLY A 130 -1.28 -8.28 0.53
CA GLY A 130 -1.05 -6.99 -0.13
C GLY A 130 0.43 -6.65 -0.24
N GLY A 131 1.21 -6.89 0.82
CA GLY A 131 2.66 -6.66 0.84
C GLY A 131 3.42 -7.59 -0.11
N THR A 132 3.06 -8.88 -0.16
CA THR A 132 3.69 -9.83 -1.08
C THR A 132 3.37 -9.48 -2.54
N PHE A 133 2.13 -9.13 -2.84
CA PHE A 133 1.72 -8.68 -4.17
C PHE A 133 2.44 -7.39 -4.59
N ALA A 134 2.55 -6.41 -3.69
CA ALA A 134 3.27 -5.17 -3.93
C ALA A 134 4.77 -5.42 -4.20
N MET A 135 5.41 -6.31 -3.45
CA MET A 135 6.80 -6.72 -3.68
C MET A 135 6.99 -7.33 -5.08
N VAL A 136 6.14 -8.27 -5.47
CA VAL A 136 6.21 -8.90 -6.80
C VAL A 136 6.04 -7.86 -7.91
N LEU A 137 5.06 -6.95 -7.77
CA LEU A 137 4.85 -5.86 -8.73
C LEU A 137 6.07 -4.93 -8.78
N PHE A 138 6.67 -4.61 -7.64
CA PHE A 138 7.88 -3.78 -7.58
C PHE A 138 9.04 -4.44 -8.34
N PHE A 139 9.34 -5.72 -8.07
CA PHE A 139 10.40 -6.44 -8.78
C PHE A 139 10.12 -6.61 -10.28
N ALA A 140 8.87 -6.79 -10.69
CA ALA A 140 8.49 -6.84 -12.11
C ALA A 140 8.53 -5.45 -12.79
N SER A 141 8.31 -4.38 -12.03
CA SER A 141 8.30 -3.00 -12.55
C SER A 141 9.69 -2.46 -12.91
N ILE A 142 10.75 -2.90 -12.22
CA ILE A 142 12.13 -2.47 -12.49
C ILE A 142 12.59 -2.85 -13.91
N PRO A 143 12.56 -4.13 -14.33
CA PRO A 143 13.02 -4.51 -15.67
C PRO A 143 12.13 -3.90 -16.76
N THR A 144 10.82 -3.79 -16.52
CA THR A 144 9.90 -3.15 -17.48
C THR A 144 10.17 -1.66 -17.61
N LEU A 145 10.53 -0.97 -16.53
CA LEU A 145 10.96 0.43 -16.57
C LEU A 145 12.27 0.58 -17.33
N ILE A 146 13.25 -0.30 -17.12
CA ILE A 146 14.51 -0.28 -17.87
C ILE A 146 14.25 -0.47 -19.37
N VAL A 147 13.43 -1.46 -19.74
CA VAL A 147 13.07 -1.72 -21.15
C VAL A 147 12.32 -0.52 -21.74
N GLY A 148 11.30 -0.01 -21.05
CA GLY A 148 10.55 1.16 -21.49
C GLY A 148 11.44 2.39 -21.67
N PHE A 149 12.37 2.61 -20.74
CA PHE A 149 13.34 3.69 -20.82
C PHE A 149 14.29 3.53 -22.02
N LEU A 150 14.82 2.33 -22.24
CA LEU A 150 15.69 2.03 -23.39
C LEU A 150 14.97 2.28 -24.73
N LEU A 151 13.68 1.98 -24.82
CA LEU A 151 12.87 2.21 -26.02
C LEU A 151 12.66 3.71 -26.31
N VAL A 152 12.63 4.55 -25.28
CA VAL A 152 12.40 6.01 -25.40
C VAL A 152 13.71 6.79 -25.57
N LEU A 153 14.87 6.16 -25.37
CA LEU A 153 16.17 6.83 -25.51
C LEU A 153 16.34 7.49 -26.88
N ARG A 154 16.66 8.78 -26.85
CA ARG A 154 17.00 9.55 -28.03
C ARG A 154 18.51 9.52 -28.25
N LYS A 155 18.93 9.22 -29.49
CA LYS A 155 20.31 9.40 -29.92
C LYS A 155 20.52 10.86 -30.31
N LYS A 156 21.65 11.42 -29.90
CA LYS A 156 22.10 12.73 -30.37
C LYS A 156 22.76 12.54 -31.73
N ILE A 157 22.20 13.17 -32.75
CA ILE A 157 22.75 13.19 -34.11
C ILE A 157 23.10 14.63 -34.49
N ILE A 158 23.93 14.80 -35.51
CA ILE A 158 24.20 16.10 -36.12
C ILE A 158 23.45 16.13 -37.44
N GLN A 159 22.51 17.07 -37.62
CA GLN A 159 21.67 17.18 -38.81
C GLN A 159 21.83 18.57 -39.45
N CYS A 160 21.84 18.62 -40.78
CA CYS A 160 21.84 19.86 -41.55
C CYS A 160 20.42 20.43 -41.74
N ALA A 161 20.22 21.74 -41.59
CA ALA A 161 18.91 22.40 -41.81
C ALA A 161 18.42 22.26 -43.24
N ASP A 162 19.32 22.52 -44.19
CA ASP A 162 18.91 22.81 -45.56
C ASP A 162 18.58 21.53 -46.34
N CYS A 163 19.39 20.48 -46.16
CA CYS A 163 19.26 19.23 -46.91
C CYS A 163 18.84 18.01 -46.08
N GLY A 164 18.70 18.15 -44.75
CA GLY A 164 18.30 17.07 -43.85
C GLY A 164 19.34 15.95 -43.66
N PHE A 165 20.53 16.06 -44.28
CA PHE A 165 21.61 15.08 -44.13
C PHE A 165 22.05 14.97 -42.67
N TYR A 166 22.18 13.74 -42.17
CA TYR A 166 22.61 13.47 -40.80
C TYR A 166 23.91 12.66 -40.77
N LEU A 167 24.80 13.03 -39.84
CA LEU A 167 26.04 12.32 -39.54
C LEU A 167 25.86 11.59 -38.22
N ASP A 168 26.00 10.26 -38.28
CA ASP A 168 25.96 9.42 -37.09
C ASP A 168 27.38 9.25 -36.53
N ARG A 169 27.69 9.91 -35.42
CA ARG A 169 28.91 9.58 -34.66
C ARG A 169 28.62 8.30 -33.88
N ALA A 170 29.28 7.22 -34.29
CA ALA A 170 29.30 5.95 -33.56
C ALA A 170 29.84 6.15 -32.14
#